data_AF-A0A961F2T3-F1
#
_entry.id   AF-A0A961F2T3-F1
#
_cell.length_a   1.000
_cell.length_b   1.000
_cell.length_c   1.000
_cell.angle_alpha   90.00
_cell.angle_beta   90.00
_cell.angle_gamma   90.00
#
_symmetry.space_group_name_H-M   'P 1'
#
loop_
_entity.id
_entity.type
_entity.pdbx_description
1 polymer ?
#
loop_
_entity_poly.entity_id
_entity_poly.type
_entity_poly.pdbx_seq_one_letter_code
_entity_poly.pdbx_strand_id
1 'polypeptide(L)'
;VAPNIFIQAAERYDLMRKIDRWVIRNAVKWISANPRIIDQLEYISINLSGKSLGNERFQRYCHDMFSGFNLPYGKILFEVTETAAIADLSMTRHFMLDLRRYGIQFALDDFGSGLSSFAYLRELPVTLLKIDGTFIRQINEDNICRLMVKSMHELAQAMQIRTVAEFVESQAIFDVLREMGLEYAQGFHIHKPEALTILSNN
;
A
#
# COMPACT_ATOMS: atom_id res chain seq x y z
N VAL A 1 -1.95 -21.62 -1.31
CA VAL A 1 -2.42 -21.13 -2.63
C VAL A 1 -1.93 -19.71 -2.78
N ALA A 2 -1.31 -19.36 -3.91
CA ALA A 2 -0.81 -18.02 -4.13
C ALA A 2 -1.97 -17.00 -4.35
N PRO A 3 -1.83 -15.73 -3.95
CA PRO A 3 -2.88 -14.71 -4.07
C PRO A 3 -3.47 -14.59 -5.47
N ASN A 4 -2.64 -14.57 -6.51
CA ASN A 4 -3.06 -14.45 -7.91
C ASN A 4 -4.07 -15.53 -8.35
N ILE A 5 -4.10 -16.69 -7.69
CA ILE A 5 -5.03 -17.78 -8.02
C ILE A 5 -6.40 -17.56 -7.39
N PHE A 6 -6.46 -17.20 -6.10
CA PHE A 6 -7.75 -17.11 -5.40
C PHE A 6 -8.37 -15.72 -5.43
N ILE A 7 -7.57 -14.65 -5.61
CA ILE A 7 -8.08 -13.27 -5.65
C ILE A 7 -9.00 -13.07 -6.87
N GLN A 8 -8.60 -13.55 -8.05
CA GLN A 8 -9.47 -13.48 -9.24
C GLN A 8 -10.81 -14.20 -9.02
N ALA A 9 -10.79 -15.36 -8.38
CA ALA A 9 -12.02 -16.07 -8.02
C ALA A 9 -12.83 -15.28 -6.98
N ALA A 10 -12.18 -14.74 -5.96
CA ALA A 10 -12.83 -13.94 -4.93
C ALA A 10 -13.47 -12.67 -5.49
N GLU A 11 -12.86 -12.01 -6.46
CA GLU A 11 -13.44 -10.88 -7.19
C GLU A 11 -14.66 -11.31 -8.00
N ARG A 12 -14.54 -12.40 -8.77
CA ARG A 12 -15.63 -12.94 -9.59
C ARG A 12 -16.86 -13.33 -8.76
N TYR A 13 -16.66 -13.82 -7.54
CA TYR A 13 -17.73 -14.25 -6.64
C TYR A 13 -18.06 -13.22 -5.54
N ASP A 14 -17.58 -11.98 -5.66
CA ASP A 14 -17.85 -10.87 -4.72
C ASP A 14 -17.52 -11.21 -3.24
N LEU A 15 -16.44 -11.97 -3.06
CA LEU A 15 -15.90 -12.40 -1.77
C LEU A 15 -14.81 -11.46 -1.23
N MET A 16 -14.27 -10.55 -2.05
CA MET A 16 -13.20 -9.64 -1.64
C MET A 16 -13.52 -8.86 -0.37
N ARG A 17 -14.76 -8.40 -0.21
CA ARG A 17 -15.21 -7.70 1.00
C ARG A 17 -15.11 -8.57 2.26
N LYS A 18 -15.36 -9.89 2.15
CA LYS A 18 -15.20 -10.83 3.27
C LYS A 18 -13.74 -11.07 3.58
N ILE A 19 -12.90 -11.15 2.54
CA ILE A 19 -11.45 -11.31 2.68
C ILE A 19 -10.85 -10.08 3.36
N ASP A 20 -11.13 -8.88 2.89
CA ASP A 20 -10.60 -7.64 3.45
C ASP A 20 -11.00 -7.49 4.93
N ARG A 21 -12.26 -7.76 5.28
CA ARG A 21 -12.71 -7.79 6.68
C ARG A 21 -11.94 -8.81 7.51
N TRP A 22 -11.70 -10.00 6.96
CA TRP A 22 -10.94 -11.03 7.63
C TRP A 22 -9.48 -10.59 7.84
N VAL A 23 -8.82 -10.03 6.81
CA VAL A 23 -7.43 -9.55 6.88
C VAL A 23 -7.32 -8.44 7.92
N ILE A 24 -8.15 -7.39 7.84
CA ILE A 24 -8.13 -6.26 8.78
C ILE A 24 -8.30 -6.74 10.20
N ARG A 25 -9.30 -7.59 10.47
CA ARG A 25 -9.55 -8.09 11.82
C ARG A 25 -8.35 -8.87 12.37
N ASN A 26 -7.70 -9.70 11.57
CA ASN A 26 -6.55 -10.46 12.02
C ASN A 26 -5.30 -9.57 12.19
N ALA A 27 -5.10 -8.60 11.30
CA ALA A 27 -4.02 -7.63 11.40
C ALA A 27 -4.17 -6.78 12.68
N VAL A 28 -5.36 -6.22 12.93
CA VAL A 28 -5.67 -5.45 14.15
C VAL A 28 -5.43 -6.28 15.41
N LYS A 29 -5.91 -7.52 15.45
CA LYS A 29 -5.67 -8.43 16.58
C LYS A 29 -4.18 -8.70 16.78
N TRP A 30 -3.44 -8.93 15.72
CA TRP A 30 -2.01 -9.19 15.79
C TRP A 30 -1.24 -7.96 16.26
N ILE A 31 -1.54 -6.77 15.71
CA ILE A 31 -0.96 -5.49 16.14
C ILE A 31 -1.20 -5.27 17.62
N SER A 32 -2.44 -5.43 18.08
CA SER A 32 -2.81 -5.27 19.48
C SER A 32 -2.10 -6.25 20.42
N ALA A 33 -1.76 -7.45 19.92
CA ALA A 33 -1.10 -8.50 20.71
C ALA A 33 0.43 -8.38 20.73
N ASN A 34 1.04 -7.58 19.85
CA ASN A 34 2.49 -7.53 19.64
C ASN A 34 3.11 -6.12 19.75
N PRO A 35 2.77 -5.30 20.78
CA PRO A 35 3.15 -3.88 20.82
C PRO A 35 4.66 -3.61 20.69
N ARG A 36 5.51 -4.45 21.31
CA ARG A 36 6.98 -4.30 21.24
C ARG A 36 7.55 -4.46 19.84
N ILE A 37 6.94 -5.30 19.01
CA ILE A 37 7.34 -5.49 17.61
C ILE A 37 6.87 -4.28 16.81
N ILE A 38 5.62 -3.85 17.03
CA ILE A 38 5.05 -2.69 16.34
C ILE A 38 5.85 -1.41 16.60
N ASP A 39 6.40 -1.24 17.80
CA ASP A 39 7.24 -0.08 18.13
C ASP A 39 8.51 0.00 17.26
N GLN A 40 9.06 -1.15 16.86
CA GLN A 40 10.27 -1.26 16.02
C GLN A 40 9.99 -1.12 14.52
N LEU A 41 8.76 -1.40 14.09
CA LEU A 41 8.35 -1.26 12.70
C LEU A 41 8.01 0.20 12.40
N GLU A 42 8.31 0.66 11.18
CA GLU A 42 7.84 1.99 10.79
C GLU A 42 6.32 2.01 10.59
N TYR A 43 5.80 1.02 9.85
CA TYR A 43 4.39 0.80 9.63
C TYR A 43 4.14 -0.66 9.20
N ILE A 44 2.88 -1.06 9.18
CA ILE A 44 2.36 -2.29 8.57
C ILE A 44 1.37 -1.89 7.50
N SER A 45 1.59 -2.40 6.30
CA SER A 45 0.71 -2.16 5.18
C SER A 45 -0.35 -3.26 5.01
N ILE A 46 -1.58 -2.85 4.69
CA ILE A 46 -2.71 -3.74 4.46
C ILE A 46 -3.36 -3.33 3.14
N ASN A 47 -3.48 -4.28 2.21
CA ASN A 47 -4.14 -4.04 0.93
C ASN A 47 -5.66 -3.98 1.08
N LEU A 48 -6.28 -3.02 0.39
CA LEU A 48 -7.73 -2.87 0.29
C LEU A 48 -8.20 -3.02 -1.15
N SER A 49 -9.19 -3.89 -1.37
CA SER A 49 -9.80 -4.02 -2.68
C SER A 49 -10.70 -2.83 -3.02
N GLY A 50 -10.81 -2.51 -4.33
CA GLY A 50 -11.77 -1.51 -4.82
C GLY A 50 -13.22 -1.82 -4.45
N LYS A 51 -13.58 -3.11 -4.35
CA LYS A 51 -14.93 -3.53 -3.91
C LYS A 51 -15.23 -3.13 -2.47
N SER A 52 -14.21 -3.07 -1.61
CA SER A 52 -14.35 -2.67 -0.21
C SER A 52 -14.35 -1.16 -0.04
N LEU A 53 -13.44 -0.46 -0.73
CA LEU A 53 -13.41 1.00 -0.76
C LEU A 53 -14.73 1.59 -1.25
N GLY A 54 -15.31 0.95 -2.27
CA GLY A 54 -16.59 1.24 -2.87
C GLY A 54 -17.84 1.04 -1.99
N ASN A 55 -17.69 0.67 -0.70
CA ASN A 55 -18.79 0.13 0.07
C ASN A 55 -18.93 0.77 1.46
N GLU A 56 -19.98 1.57 1.66
CA GLU A 56 -20.27 2.22 2.94
C GLU A 56 -20.34 1.27 4.15
N ARG A 57 -20.88 0.05 3.96
CA ARG A 57 -20.95 -0.94 5.06
C ARG A 57 -19.56 -1.45 5.44
N PHE A 58 -18.61 -1.48 4.52
CA PHE A 58 -17.22 -1.81 4.80
C PHE A 58 -16.51 -0.65 5.51
N GLN A 59 -16.74 0.58 5.06
CA GLN A 59 -16.17 1.77 5.69
C GLN A 59 -16.64 1.89 7.15
N ARG A 60 -17.94 1.70 7.40
CA ARG A 60 -18.50 1.65 8.77
C ARG A 60 -17.88 0.53 9.60
N TYR A 61 -17.71 -0.66 9.01
CA TYR A 61 -17.03 -1.75 9.68
C TYR A 61 -15.60 -1.40 10.12
N CYS A 62 -14.85 -0.68 9.27
CA CYS A 62 -13.51 -0.22 9.64
C CYS A 62 -13.57 0.78 10.81
N HIS A 63 -14.52 1.73 10.79
CA HIS A 63 -14.74 2.65 11.91
C HIS A 63 -15.05 1.94 13.22
N ASP A 64 -15.98 0.99 13.20
CA ASP A 64 -16.36 0.22 14.39
C ASP A 64 -15.17 -0.61 14.91
N MET A 65 -14.37 -1.18 14.00
CA MET A 65 -13.16 -1.91 14.36
C MET A 65 -12.12 -1.01 15.00
N PHE A 66 -11.82 0.15 14.39
CA PHE A 66 -10.76 1.01 14.88
C PHE A 66 -11.14 1.75 16.16
N SER A 67 -12.40 2.15 16.33
CA SER A 67 -12.87 2.78 17.58
C SER A 67 -12.86 1.83 18.79
N GLY A 68 -12.94 0.51 18.57
CA GLY A 68 -12.99 -0.49 19.64
C GLY A 68 -11.63 -0.93 20.19
N PHE A 69 -10.51 -0.56 19.56
CA PHE A 69 -9.16 -0.98 19.99
C PHE A 69 -8.27 0.23 20.24
N ASN A 70 -7.46 0.21 21.29
CA ASN A 70 -6.38 1.20 21.46
C ASN A 70 -5.15 0.76 20.66
N LEU A 71 -5.09 1.15 19.38
CA LEU A 71 -4.02 0.77 18.46
C LEU A 71 -3.04 1.91 18.21
N PRO A 72 -1.78 1.61 17.87
CA PRO A 72 -0.86 2.60 17.31
C PRO A 72 -1.26 2.88 15.85
N TYR A 73 -2.37 3.60 15.64
CA TYR A 73 -2.96 3.83 14.31
C TYR A 73 -1.99 4.46 13.30
N GLY A 74 -1.05 5.28 13.77
CA GLY A 74 0.01 5.87 12.95
C GLY A 74 0.98 4.86 12.32
N LYS A 75 0.97 3.60 12.80
CA LYS A 75 1.73 2.48 12.24
C LYS A 75 0.90 1.68 11.23
N ILE A 76 -0.35 2.04 10.96
CA ILE A 76 -1.21 1.32 10.01
C ILE A 76 -1.24 2.12 8.70
N LEU A 77 -0.88 1.45 7.61
CA LEU A 77 -0.91 1.97 6.25
C LEU A 77 -1.88 1.13 5.42
N PHE A 78 -2.88 1.74 4.80
CA PHE A 78 -3.72 1.05 3.83
C PHE A 78 -3.21 1.28 2.40
N GLU A 79 -3.03 0.21 1.65
CA GLU A 79 -2.66 0.25 0.24
C GLU A 79 -3.92 0.14 -0.63
N VAL A 80 -4.02 1.02 -1.62
CA VAL A 80 -5.13 1.07 -2.57
C VAL A 80 -4.54 1.20 -3.97
N THR A 81 -4.92 0.31 -4.88
CA THR A 81 -4.46 0.42 -6.27
C THR A 81 -5.03 1.68 -6.93
N GLU A 82 -4.29 2.24 -7.89
CA GLU A 82 -4.74 3.41 -8.64
C GLU A 82 -6.14 3.22 -9.24
N THR A 83 -6.36 2.08 -9.91
CA THR A 83 -7.65 1.76 -10.55
C THR A 83 -8.78 1.70 -9.54
N ALA A 84 -8.53 1.16 -8.33
CA ALA A 84 -9.53 1.08 -7.28
C ALA A 84 -9.90 2.46 -6.73
N ALA A 85 -8.92 3.35 -6.55
CA ALA A 85 -9.14 4.68 -6.02
C ALA A 85 -9.96 5.56 -6.98
N ILE A 86 -9.66 5.53 -8.28
CA ILE A 86 -10.30 6.41 -9.27
C ILE A 86 -11.71 5.95 -9.65
N ALA A 87 -12.05 4.67 -9.44
CA ALA A 87 -13.38 4.14 -9.74
C ALA A 87 -14.50 4.88 -8.99
N ASP A 88 -14.21 5.34 -7.77
CA ASP A 88 -15.02 6.30 -7.02
C ASP A 88 -14.12 7.20 -6.17
N LEU A 89 -13.55 8.21 -6.82
CA LEU A 89 -12.56 9.12 -6.22
C LEU A 89 -13.14 9.88 -5.01
N SER A 90 -14.39 10.33 -5.10
CA SER A 90 -15.05 11.10 -4.05
C SER A 90 -15.23 10.27 -2.78
N MET A 91 -15.83 9.08 -2.92
CA MET A 91 -16.03 8.18 -1.78
C MET A 91 -14.71 7.69 -1.20
N THR A 92 -13.72 7.36 -2.06
CA THR A 92 -12.39 6.96 -1.62
C THR A 92 -11.71 8.06 -0.82
N ARG A 93 -11.71 9.31 -1.33
CA ARG A 93 -11.15 10.46 -0.62
C ARG A 93 -11.82 10.68 0.72
N HIS A 94 -13.16 10.61 0.79
CA HIS A 94 -13.89 10.77 2.04
C HIS A 94 -13.48 9.72 3.07
N PHE A 95 -13.46 8.45 2.68
CA PHE A 95 -13.04 7.35 3.54
C PHE A 95 -11.60 7.51 4.05
N MET A 96 -10.68 7.90 3.18
CA MET A 96 -9.28 8.12 3.57
C MET A 96 -9.16 9.27 4.58
N LEU A 97 -9.84 10.39 4.34
CA LEU A 97 -9.84 11.54 5.26
C LEU A 97 -10.41 11.16 6.63
N ASP A 98 -11.45 10.34 6.67
CA ASP A 98 -12.06 9.91 7.91
C ASP A 98 -11.15 8.99 8.73
N LEU A 99 -10.48 8.03 8.09
CA LEU A 99 -9.52 7.15 8.79
C LEU A 99 -8.24 7.88 9.18
N ARG A 100 -7.81 8.89 8.42
CA ARG A 100 -6.68 9.75 8.79
C ARG A 100 -6.88 10.50 10.10
N ARG A 101 -8.13 10.74 10.53
CA ARG A 101 -8.40 11.36 11.85
C ARG A 101 -7.90 10.51 13.01
N TYR A 102 -7.74 9.21 12.82
CA TYR A 102 -7.11 8.31 13.79
C TYR A 102 -5.59 8.28 13.65
N GLY A 103 -5.02 8.86 12.60
CA GLY A 103 -3.60 8.77 12.25
C GLY A 103 -3.27 7.66 11.25
N ILE A 104 -4.26 6.90 10.77
CA ILE A 104 -4.05 5.85 9.75
C ILE A 104 -3.56 6.49 8.45
N GLN A 105 -2.54 5.89 7.86
CA GLN A 105 -1.89 6.34 6.64
C GLN A 105 -2.46 5.62 5.40
N PHE A 106 -2.23 6.19 4.21
CA PHE A 106 -2.62 5.57 2.95
C PHE A 106 -1.47 5.61 1.94
N ALA A 107 -1.35 4.53 1.17
CA ALA A 107 -0.50 4.41 0.00
C ALA A 107 -1.34 4.25 -1.26
N LEU A 108 -0.91 4.91 -2.34
CA LEU A 108 -1.39 4.60 -3.68
C LEU A 108 -0.48 3.53 -4.29
N ASP A 109 -1.07 2.42 -4.70
CA ASP A 109 -0.38 1.23 -5.19
C ASP A 109 -0.44 1.10 -6.72
N ASP A 110 0.51 0.34 -7.28
CA ASP A 110 0.68 0.10 -8.72
C ASP A 110 0.72 1.40 -9.56
N PHE A 111 1.30 2.48 -9.01
CA PHE A 111 1.29 3.78 -9.70
C PHE A 111 2.16 3.73 -10.97
N GLY A 112 1.60 4.19 -12.08
CA GLY A 112 2.22 4.18 -13.40
C GLY A 112 1.71 3.08 -14.34
N SER A 113 1.04 2.05 -13.82
CA SER A 113 0.59 0.88 -14.61
C SER A 113 -0.68 1.13 -15.45
N GLY A 114 -1.43 2.20 -15.15
CA GLY A 114 -2.73 2.50 -15.75
C GLY A 114 -2.82 3.85 -16.46
N LEU A 115 -4.01 4.48 -16.41
CA LEU A 115 -4.25 5.85 -16.91
C LEU A 115 -3.68 6.90 -15.94
N SER A 116 -2.41 6.74 -15.55
CA SER A 116 -1.85 7.46 -14.43
C SER A 116 -1.94 8.96 -14.61
N SER A 117 -2.78 9.59 -13.80
CA SER A 117 -3.02 11.02 -13.84
C SER A 117 -2.61 11.62 -12.51
N PHE A 118 -1.55 12.42 -12.56
CA PHE A 118 -1.09 13.23 -11.43
C PHE A 118 -2.21 14.11 -10.83
N ALA A 119 -3.26 14.39 -11.61
CA ALA A 119 -4.45 15.08 -11.12
C ALA A 119 -5.12 14.32 -9.96
N TYR A 120 -5.25 12.99 -10.04
CA TYR A 120 -5.88 12.19 -9.00
C TYR A 120 -4.99 12.07 -7.76
N LEU A 121 -3.67 11.92 -7.97
CA LEU A 121 -2.72 11.87 -6.86
C LEU A 121 -2.83 13.12 -5.97
N ARG A 122 -3.07 14.30 -6.57
CA ARG A 122 -3.28 15.56 -5.83
C ARG A 122 -4.56 15.56 -4.99
N GLU A 123 -5.56 14.78 -5.38
CA GLU A 123 -6.84 14.69 -4.69
C GLU A 123 -6.89 13.55 -3.66
N LEU A 124 -5.96 12.60 -3.69
CA LEU A 124 -5.92 11.52 -2.72
C LEU A 124 -5.05 11.91 -1.52
N PRO A 125 -5.54 11.80 -0.27
CA PRO A 125 -4.78 12.18 0.92
C PRO A 125 -3.77 11.09 1.32
N VAL A 126 -2.98 10.59 0.36
CA VAL A 126 -1.95 9.57 0.56
C VAL A 126 -0.66 10.16 1.12
N THR A 127 0.10 9.34 1.83
CA THR A 127 1.40 9.67 2.41
C THR A 127 2.54 8.88 1.80
N LEU A 128 2.20 7.88 0.96
CA LEU A 128 3.13 7.00 0.30
C LEU A 128 2.65 6.72 -1.14
N LEU A 129 3.59 6.63 -2.08
CA LEU A 129 3.37 6.26 -3.46
C LEU A 129 4.22 5.03 -3.76
N LYS A 130 3.59 3.92 -4.18
CA LYS A 130 4.31 2.71 -4.57
C LYS A 130 4.42 2.71 -6.10
N ILE A 131 5.66 2.70 -6.59
CA ILE A 131 5.97 2.72 -8.01
C ILE A 131 5.97 1.29 -8.53
N ASP A 132 5.15 1.05 -9.53
CA ASP A 132 4.86 -0.28 -10.06
C ASP A 132 6.12 -1.01 -10.58
N GLY A 133 6.18 -2.32 -10.34
CA GLY A 133 7.31 -3.16 -10.71
C GLY A 133 7.60 -3.26 -12.21
N THR A 134 6.67 -2.89 -13.09
CA THR A 134 6.91 -2.86 -14.54
C THR A 134 8.02 -1.88 -14.91
N PHE A 135 8.11 -0.72 -14.24
CA PHE A 135 9.20 0.23 -14.43
C PHE A 135 10.45 -0.16 -13.66
N ILE A 136 10.29 -0.63 -12.42
CA ILE A 136 11.43 -0.91 -11.52
C ILE A 136 12.29 -2.06 -12.04
N ARG A 137 11.68 -3.12 -12.58
CA ARG A 137 12.43 -4.28 -13.11
C ARG A 137 13.35 -3.93 -14.28
N GLN A 138 13.07 -2.87 -15.01
CA GLN A 138 13.84 -2.44 -16.18
C GLN A 138 14.71 -1.21 -15.91
N ILE A 139 14.73 -0.68 -14.68
CA ILE A 139 15.32 0.62 -14.37
C ILE A 139 16.84 0.71 -14.63
N ASN A 140 17.54 -0.43 -14.54
CA ASN A 140 18.98 -0.52 -14.78
C ASN A 140 19.33 -0.66 -16.26
N GLU A 141 18.37 -1.03 -17.12
CA GLU A 141 18.59 -1.35 -18.54
C GLU A 141 17.89 -0.39 -19.50
N ASP A 142 16.73 0.15 -19.10
CA ASP A 142 15.93 1.08 -19.90
C ASP A 142 15.97 2.50 -19.32
N ASN A 143 16.55 3.42 -20.11
CA ASN A 143 16.61 4.83 -19.79
C ASN A 143 15.24 5.50 -19.70
N ILE A 144 14.22 5.01 -20.42
CA ILE A 144 12.85 5.53 -20.34
C ILE A 144 12.24 5.16 -19.00
N CYS A 145 12.31 3.89 -18.59
CA CYS A 145 11.90 3.46 -17.26
C CYS A 145 12.62 4.26 -16.16
N ARG A 146 13.94 4.44 -16.30
CA ARG A 146 14.75 5.26 -15.39
C ARG A 146 14.24 6.69 -15.26
N LEU A 147 13.93 7.35 -16.37
CA LEU A 147 13.41 8.72 -16.39
C LEU A 147 11.99 8.82 -15.81
N MET A 148 11.13 7.83 -16.09
CA MET A 148 9.77 7.76 -15.54
C MET A 148 9.79 7.63 -14.03
N VAL A 149 10.56 6.68 -13.47
CA VAL A 149 10.70 6.51 -12.02
C VAL A 149 11.21 7.77 -11.35
N LYS A 150 12.24 8.40 -11.93
CA LYS A 150 12.77 9.68 -11.45
C LYS A 150 11.70 10.78 -11.43
N SER A 151 10.93 10.92 -12.51
CA SER A 151 9.88 11.94 -12.61
C SER A 151 8.75 11.71 -11.60
N MET A 152 8.35 10.45 -11.39
CA MET A 152 7.36 10.08 -10.37
C MET A 152 7.87 10.39 -8.96
N HIS A 153 9.14 10.08 -8.67
CA HIS A 153 9.77 10.39 -7.40
C HIS A 153 9.85 11.89 -7.13
N GLU A 154 10.34 12.68 -8.08
CA GLU A 154 10.43 14.15 -7.96
C GLU A 154 9.05 14.79 -7.72
N LEU A 155 8.03 14.32 -8.42
CA LEU A 155 6.66 14.81 -8.19
C LEU A 155 6.16 14.44 -6.79
N ALA A 156 6.34 13.19 -6.37
CA ALA A 156 5.93 12.75 -5.04
C ALA A 156 6.62 13.59 -3.96
N GLN A 157 7.92 13.87 -4.09
CA GLN A 157 8.66 14.76 -3.20
C GLN A 157 8.08 16.18 -3.18
N ALA A 158 7.76 16.76 -4.34
CA ALA A 158 7.12 18.08 -4.43
C ALA A 158 5.75 18.12 -3.71
N MET A 159 5.07 16.97 -3.62
CA MET A 159 3.80 16.78 -2.92
C MET A 159 3.96 16.34 -1.46
N GLN A 160 5.20 16.20 -0.97
CA GLN A 160 5.53 15.66 0.36
C GLN A 160 4.99 14.23 0.58
N ILE A 161 4.98 13.44 -0.49
CA ILE A 161 4.61 12.03 -0.52
C ILE A 161 5.90 11.22 -0.65
N ARG A 162 6.06 10.23 0.24
CA ARG A 162 7.22 9.33 0.21
C ARG A 162 7.03 8.27 -0.89
N THR A 163 8.11 7.68 -1.37
CA THR A 163 8.03 6.69 -2.47
C THR A 163 8.63 5.35 -2.10
N VAL A 164 7.96 4.28 -2.51
CA VAL A 164 8.46 2.90 -2.47
C VAL A 164 8.64 2.39 -3.89
N ALA A 165 9.80 1.83 -4.19
CA ALA A 165 10.00 1.04 -5.40
C ALA A 165 9.68 -0.42 -5.14
N GLU A 166 8.78 -1.00 -5.95
CA GLU A 166 8.42 -2.41 -5.81
C GLU A 166 9.20 -3.33 -6.75
N PHE A 167 9.22 -4.63 -6.45
CA PHE A 167 9.88 -5.67 -7.25
C PHE A 167 11.38 -5.43 -7.45
N VAL A 168 12.06 -4.93 -6.42
CA VAL A 168 13.54 -4.86 -6.39
C VAL A 168 14.12 -6.28 -6.27
N GLU A 169 14.51 -6.85 -7.40
CA GLU A 169 14.93 -8.26 -7.51
C GLU A 169 16.45 -8.45 -7.69
N SER A 170 17.22 -7.36 -7.81
CA SER A 170 18.68 -7.43 -7.90
C SER A 170 19.38 -6.25 -7.22
N GLN A 171 20.67 -6.45 -6.90
CA GLN A 171 21.54 -5.39 -6.39
C GLN A 171 21.68 -4.24 -7.40
N ALA A 172 21.73 -4.54 -8.70
CA ALA A 172 21.83 -3.51 -9.74
C ALA A 172 20.61 -2.58 -9.77
N ILE A 173 19.40 -3.11 -9.61
CA ILE A 173 18.18 -2.31 -9.47
C ILE A 173 18.26 -1.47 -8.19
N PHE A 174 18.63 -2.08 -7.06
CA PHE A 174 18.74 -1.40 -5.77
C PHE A 174 19.71 -0.22 -5.80
N ASP A 175 20.89 -0.39 -6.41
CA ASP A 175 21.90 0.66 -6.50
C ASP A 175 21.40 1.87 -7.32
N VAL A 176 20.70 1.62 -8.43
CA VAL A 176 20.08 2.70 -9.23
C VAL A 176 19.05 3.48 -8.42
N LEU A 177 18.19 2.80 -7.66
CA LEU A 177 17.16 3.45 -6.83
C LEU A 177 17.79 4.27 -5.70
N ARG A 178 18.87 3.75 -5.09
CA ARG A 178 19.64 4.47 -4.06
C ARG A 178 20.31 5.71 -4.64
N GLU A 179 20.90 5.64 -5.83
CA GLU A 179 21.49 6.79 -6.53
C GLU A 179 20.44 7.87 -6.86
N MET A 180 19.20 7.47 -7.14
CA MET A 180 18.08 8.39 -7.35
C MET A 180 17.54 9.02 -6.07
N GLY A 181 17.92 8.51 -4.89
CA GLY A 181 17.45 9.01 -3.60
C GLY A 181 16.08 8.48 -3.17
N LEU A 182 15.62 7.34 -3.71
CA LEU A 182 14.37 6.74 -3.24
C LEU A 182 14.54 6.22 -1.80
N GLU A 183 13.57 6.56 -0.95
CA GLU A 183 13.61 6.29 0.50
C GLU A 183 13.31 4.82 0.83
N TYR A 184 12.39 4.19 0.09
CA TYR A 184 11.95 2.82 0.35
C TYR A 184 12.07 1.93 -0.89
N ALA A 185 12.37 0.65 -0.63
CA ALA A 185 12.43 -0.40 -1.62
C ALA A 185 11.82 -1.69 -1.07
N GLN A 186 11.04 -2.39 -1.90
CA GLN A 186 10.46 -3.68 -1.60
C GLN A 186 10.75 -4.65 -2.76
N GLY A 187 11.22 -5.85 -2.44
CA GLY A 187 11.45 -6.89 -3.42
C GLY A 187 12.29 -8.04 -2.89
N PHE A 188 12.40 -9.11 -3.68
CA PHE A 188 13.05 -10.35 -3.24
C PHE A 188 14.55 -10.22 -3.01
N HIS A 189 15.19 -9.17 -3.55
CA HIS A 189 16.57 -8.82 -3.20
C HIS A 189 16.70 -8.37 -1.75
N ILE A 190 15.68 -7.70 -1.22
CA ILE A 190 15.63 -7.22 0.16
C ILE A 190 15.24 -8.34 1.11
N HIS A 191 14.06 -8.93 0.88
CA HIS A 191 13.55 -10.06 1.65
C HIS A 191 12.40 -10.75 0.92
N LYS A 192 12.21 -12.05 1.13
CA LYS A 192 11.06 -12.79 0.58
C LYS A 192 9.86 -12.74 1.54
N PRO A 193 8.62 -12.78 1.04
CA PRO A 193 7.44 -12.86 1.90
C PRO A 193 7.50 -14.10 2.79
N GLU A 194 7.16 -13.92 4.07
CA GLU A 194 7.14 -14.98 5.06
C GLU A 194 5.90 -14.87 5.96
N ALA A 195 5.67 -15.90 6.78
CA ALA A 195 4.54 -15.89 7.68
C ALA A 195 4.72 -14.85 8.78
N LEU A 196 3.69 -14.03 9.03
CA LEU A 196 3.69 -12.99 10.07
C LEU A 196 4.09 -13.52 11.46
N THR A 197 3.79 -14.78 11.75
CA THR A 197 4.15 -15.45 13.01
C THR A 197 5.65 -15.54 13.25
N ILE A 198 6.49 -15.46 12.21
CA ILE A 198 7.95 -15.49 12.33
C ILE A 198 8.44 -14.24 13.06
N LEU A 199 7.83 -13.08 12.81
CA LEU A 199 8.16 -11.83 13.51
C LEU A 199 7.85 -11.90 15.01
N SER A 200 6.85 -12.68 15.42
CA SER A 200 6.45 -12.86 16.83
C SER A 200 7.35 -13.80 17.63
N ASN A 201 8.26 -14.54 16.98
CA ASN A 201 9.11 -15.55 17.63
C ASN A 201 10.54 -15.08 17.91
N ASN A 202 10.87 -13.83 17.59
CA ASN A 202 12.14 -13.16 17.89
C ASN A 202 11.97 -12.16 19.04
#